data_AF-D7BG36-F1
#
_entry.id   AF-D7BG36-F1
#
_cell.length_a   1.000
_cell.length_b   1.000
_cell.length_c   1.000
_cell.angle_alpha   90.00
_cell.angle_beta   90.00
_cell.angle_gamma   90.00
#
_symmetry.space_group_name_H-M   'P 1'
#
loop_
_entity.id
_entity.type
_entity.pdbx_description
1 polymer ?
#
loop_
_entity_poly.entity_id
_entity_poly.type
_entity_poly.pdbx_seq_one_letter_code
_entity_poly.pdbx_strand_id
1 'polypeptide(L)'
;MGVLWGLAFAQGFGFVYYMGFTWTPPTDLTVVQQGYPDTVVRGAEFSGRDFTYPWYYGVRLWYGEAAGLRYELELIHHKLYFEGAAENAGILNRFTSTDGFNYLLFNLAYPLINSSLRVVGRVGAGVMLPHPETEVRGEIPSRGVEIR
;
A
#
# COMPACT_ATOMS: atom_id res chain seq x y z
N MET A 1 7.76 -34.55 43.73
CA MET A 1 8.19 -33.16 43.45
C MET A 1 9.20 -33.20 42.32
N GLY A 2 8.88 -32.62 41.16
CA GLY A 2 9.80 -32.52 40.03
C GLY A 2 9.25 -31.51 39.04
N VAL A 3 9.73 -30.27 39.12
CA VAL A 3 9.37 -29.18 38.20
C VAL A 3 10.38 -29.20 37.05
N LEU A 4 9.92 -29.59 35.86
CA LEU A 4 10.67 -29.40 34.62
C LEU A 4 10.41 -27.96 34.14
N TRP A 5 11.38 -27.07 34.38
CA TRP A 5 11.44 -25.76 33.74
C TRP A 5 11.93 -25.94 32.30
N GLY A 6 11.00 -26.21 31.39
CA GLY A 6 11.22 -26.11 29.95
C GLY A 6 10.46 -24.92 29.42
N LEU A 7 11.12 -23.76 29.26
CA LEU A 7 10.58 -22.66 28.46
C LEU A 7 10.65 -23.09 26.99
N ALA A 8 9.60 -23.73 26.50
CA ALA A 8 9.39 -23.88 25.08
C ALA A 8 9.01 -22.50 24.53
N PHE A 9 9.99 -21.74 24.03
CA PHE A 9 9.71 -20.63 23.13
C PHE A 9 9.13 -21.26 21.86
N ALA A 10 7.80 -21.37 21.78
CA ALA A 10 7.11 -21.76 20.56
C ALA A 10 7.22 -20.58 19.57
N GLN A 11 8.42 -20.42 19.00
CA GLN A 11 8.68 -19.55 17.87
C GLN A 11 8.00 -20.19 16.65
N GLY A 12 7.12 -19.43 16.01
CA GLY A 12 6.37 -19.84 14.85
C GLY A 12 6.70 -18.99 13.64
N PHE A 13 6.58 -19.61 12.47
CA PHE A 13 6.49 -18.92 11.19
C PHE A 13 5.02 -18.93 10.74
N GLY A 14 4.60 -17.90 10.04
CA GLY A 14 3.33 -17.93 9.34
C GLY A 14 3.31 -17.09 8.09
N PHE A 15 2.34 -17.43 7.25
CA PHE A 15 2.06 -16.82 5.97
C PHE A 15 0.58 -16.47 5.92
N VAL A 16 0.26 -15.29 5.38
CA VAL A 16 -1.11 -14.88 5.07
C VAL A 16 -1.11 -14.27 3.69
N TYR A 17 -2.03 -14.72 2.85
CA TYR A 17 -2.46 -14.03 1.64
C TYR A 17 -3.84 -13.43 1.92
N TYR A 18 -4.05 -12.19 1.52
CA TYR A 18 -5.33 -11.52 1.69
C TYR A 18 -5.66 -10.60 0.53
N MET A 19 -6.95 -10.35 0.35
CA MET A 19 -7.52 -9.40 -0.61
C MET A 19 -8.47 -8.47 0.15
N GLY A 20 -8.95 -7.43 -0.52
CA GLY A 20 -9.88 -6.50 0.08
C GLY A 20 -10.37 -5.45 -0.90
N PHE A 21 -11.09 -4.48 -0.35
CA PHE A 21 -11.47 -3.26 -1.04
C PHE A 21 -10.52 -2.15 -0.61
N THR A 22 -10.11 -1.33 -1.56
CA THR A 22 -9.34 -0.13 -1.28
C THR A 22 -10.18 1.11 -1.54
N TRP A 23 -10.00 2.12 -0.70
CA TRP A 23 -10.58 3.43 -0.89
C TRP A 23 -9.50 4.48 -0.70
N THR A 24 -9.41 5.40 -1.65
CA THR A 24 -8.46 6.51 -1.65
C THR A 24 -9.25 7.80 -1.52
N PRO A 25 -9.01 8.62 -0.48
CA PRO A 25 -9.67 9.92 -0.37
C PRO A 25 -9.21 10.84 -1.52
N PRO A 26 -10.05 11.80 -1.96
CA PRO A 26 -9.62 12.81 -2.90
C PRO A 26 -8.36 13.54 -2.40
N THR A 27 -7.38 13.72 -3.28
CA THR A 27 -6.09 14.36 -2.94
C THR A 27 -5.69 15.38 -3.99
N ASP A 28 -4.96 16.40 -3.60
CA ASP A 28 -4.37 17.35 -4.55
C ASP A 28 -3.09 16.74 -5.15
N LEU A 29 -2.87 16.97 -6.45
CA LEU A 29 -1.67 16.54 -7.17
C LEU A 29 -0.94 17.76 -7.73
N THR A 30 0.37 17.83 -7.55
CA THR A 30 1.20 18.87 -8.17
C THR A 30 1.83 18.31 -9.44
N VAL A 31 1.52 18.93 -10.57
CA VAL A 31 2.06 18.59 -11.89
C VAL A 31 3.21 19.54 -12.21
N VAL A 32 4.42 18.99 -12.28
CA VAL A 32 5.64 19.69 -12.69
C VAL A 32 6.04 19.16 -14.07
N GLN A 33 5.99 20.02 -15.08
CA GLN A 33 6.31 19.66 -16.46
C GLN A 33 7.25 20.69 -17.06
N GLN A 34 8.39 20.25 -17.60
CA GLN A 34 9.33 21.14 -18.27
C GLN A 34 8.64 21.92 -19.39
N GLY A 35 8.80 23.25 -19.39
CA GLY A 35 8.18 24.14 -20.37
C GLY A 35 6.79 24.66 -20.00
N TYR A 36 6.24 24.24 -18.85
CA TYR A 36 4.95 24.70 -18.31
C TYR A 36 5.11 25.17 -16.86
N PRO A 37 4.26 26.10 -16.38
CA PRO A 37 4.21 26.44 -14.97
C PRO A 37 3.67 25.26 -14.15
N ASP A 38 4.25 25.07 -12.96
CA ASP A 38 3.75 24.11 -11.96
C ASP A 38 2.26 24.35 -11.72
N THR A 39 1.47 23.28 -11.79
CA THR A 39 0.02 23.38 -11.65
C THR A 39 -0.50 22.36 -10.65
N VAL A 40 -1.46 22.77 -9.84
CA VAL A 40 -2.14 21.88 -8.89
C VAL A 40 -3.45 21.39 -9.49
N VAL A 41 -3.62 20.07 -9.58
CA VAL A 41 -4.88 19.41 -9.88
C VAL A 41 -5.56 19.10 -8.55
N ARG A 42 -6.65 19.81 -8.23
CA ARG A 42 -7.30 19.70 -6.92
C ARG A 42 -8.36 18.61 -6.88
N GLY A 43 -8.41 17.88 -5.78
CA GLY A 43 -9.41 16.84 -5.54
C GLY A 43 -9.38 15.74 -6.58
N ALA A 44 -8.19 15.23 -6.90
CA ALA A 44 -8.02 14.06 -7.74
C ALA A 44 -8.59 12.82 -7.07
N GLU A 45 -9.48 12.13 -7.78
CA GLU A 45 -10.17 10.93 -7.36
C GLU A 45 -9.53 9.70 -8.03
N PHE A 46 -9.40 8.63 -7.24
CA PHE A 46 -8.78 7.39 -7.67
C PHE A 46 -9.66 6.19 -7.34
N SER A 47 -9.70 5.21 -8.25
CA SER A 47 -10.28 3.89 -7.99
C SER A 47 -9.20 2.81 -7.98
N GLY A 48 -9.37 1.80 -7.13
CA GLY A 48 -8.46 0.65 -7.05
C GLY A 48 -8.75 -0.47 -8.06
N ARG A 49 -10.00 -0.54 -8.54
CA ARG A 49 -10.53 -1.63 -9.38
C ARG A 49 -10.16 -3.01 -8.81
N ASP A 50 -10.29 -3.18 -7.49
CA ASP A 50 -9.59 -4.23 -6.72
C ASP A 50 -9.87 -5.68 -7.17
N PHE A 51 -11.04 -5.93 -7.80
CA PHE A 51 -11.46 -7.25 -8.31
C PHE A 51 -11.31 -7.41 -9.83
N THR A 52 -10.74 -6.43 -10.52
CA THR A 52 -10.44 -6.50 -11.96
C THR A 52 -8.99 -6.93 -12.14
N TYR A 53 -8.74 -7.89 -13.04
CA TYR A 53 -7.39 -8.43 -13.24
C TYR A 53 -6.40 -7.37 -13.78
N PRO A 54 -5.12 -7.37 -13.34
CA PRO A 54 -4.58 -8.11 -12.19
C PRO A 54 -5.14 -7.65 -10.84
N TRP A 55 -5.44 -8.59 -9.94
CA TRP A 55 -6.13 -8.29 -8.68
C TRP A 55 -5.25 -7.54 -7.68
N TYR A 56 -5.89 -6.75 -6.81
CA TYR A 56 -5.27 -6.28 -5.58
C TYR A 56 -4.96 -7.48 -4.66
N TYR A 57 -3.77 -7.48 -4.06
CA TYR A 57 -3.44 -8.50 -3.05
C TYR A 57 -2.42 -8.02 -2.04
N GLY A 58 -2.46 -8.61 -0.86
CA GLY A 58 -1.44 -8.50 0.16
C GLY A 58 -0.87 -9.86 0.53
N VAL A 59 0.44 -9.90 0.76
CA VAL A 59 1.14 -11.05 1.32
C VAL A 59 1.84 -10.60 2.59
N ARG A 60 1.67 -11.37 3.66
CA ARG A 60 2.36 -11.14 4.92
C ARG A 60 3.04 -12.39 5.41
N LEU A 61 4.33 -12.27 5.68
CA LEU A 61 5.13 -13.25 6.39
C LEU A 61 5.33 -12.78 7.82
N TRP A 62 5.32 -13.69 8.78
CA TRP A 62 5.68 -13.35 10.15
C TRP A 62 6.51 -14.43 10.81
N TYR A 63 7.39 -13.98 11.70
CA TYR A 63 8.22 -14.83 12.54
C TYR A 63 8.23 -14.29 13.97
N GLY A 64 8.11 -15.18 14.95
CA GLY A 64 8.19 -14.82 16.36
C GLY A 64 7.29 -15.68 17.23
N GLU A 65 7.05 -15.23 18.45
CA GLU A 65 6.35 -16.04 19.46
C GLU A 65 4.83 -16.06 19.23
N ALA A 66 4.21 -17.22 19.40
CA ALA A 66 2.76 -17.36 19.28
C ALA A 66 1.99 -16.47 20.27
N ALA A 67 2.51 -16.29 21.48
CA ALA A 67 1.91 -15.47 22.53
C ALA A 67 2.67 -14.16 22.78
N GLY A 68 3.65 -13.81 21.95
CA GLY A 68 4.55 -12.68 22.16
C GLY A 68 4.77 -11.83 20.91
N LEU A 69 5.90 -11.12 20.89
CA LEU A 69 6.27 -10.24 19.78
C LEU A 69 6.50 -11.05 18.50
N ARG A 70 5.98 -10.52 17.40
CA ARG A 70 6.19 -11.01 16.04
C ARG A 70 6.71 -9.90 15.15
N TYR A 71 7.67 -10.26 14.32
CA TYR A 71 8.18 -9.45 13.24
C TYR A 71 7.47 -9.87 11.97
N GLU A 72 6.83 -8.92 11.27
CA GLU A 72 6.10 -9.20 10.06
C GLU A 72 6.68 -8.41 8.88
N LEU A 73 6.85 -9.07 7.74
CA LEU A 73 7.16 -8.44 6.46
C LEU A 73 5.91 -8.52 5.59
N GLU A 74 5.49 -7.38 5.04
CA GLU A 74 4.22 -7.26 4.33
C GLU A 74 4.41 -6.55 2.99
N LEU A 75 3.91 -7.18 1.94
CA LEU A 75 3.85 -6.63 0.59
C LEU A 75 2.38 -6.39 0.24
N ILE A 76 2.06 -5.18 -0.19
CA ILE A 76 0.72 -4.83 -0.68
C ILE A 76 0.87 -4.38 -2.14
N HIS A 77 0.28 -5.14 -3.05
CA HIS A 77 0.17 -4.76 -4.46
C HIS A 77 -1.15 -4.01 -4.65
N HIS A 78 -1.05 -2.69 -4.74
CA HIS A 78 -2.19 -1.81 -4.94
C HIS A 78 -2.15 -1.15 -6.31
N LYS A 79 -3.31 -0.77 -6.83
CA LYS A 79 -3.42 -0.07 -8.11
C LYS A 79 -4.22 1.19 -7.92
N LEU A 80 -3.86 2.22 -8.68
CA LEU A 80 -4.57 3.49 -8.66
C LEU A 80 -4.89 3.87 -10.10
N TYR A 81 -6.18 4.07 -10.37
CA TYR A 81 -6.69 4.57 -11.63
C TYR A 81 -7.32 5.93 -11.37
N PHE A 82 -6.80 6.97 -11.99
CA PHE A 82 -7.40 8.29 -11.95
C PHE A 82 -8.76 8.27 -12.67
N GLU A 83 -9.79 8.67 -11.96
CA GLU A 83 -11.16 8.74 -12.49
C GLU A 83 -11.55 10.18 -12.86
N GLY A 84 -10.89 11.17 -12.24
CA GLY A 84 -11.14 12.59 -12.51
C GLY A 84 -10.63 13.47 -11.37
N ALA A 85 -10.80 14.78 -11.51
CA ALA A 85 -10.54 15.73 -10.43
C ALA A 85 -11.53 16.89 -10.47
N ALA A 86 -11.83 17.48 -9.31
CA ALA A 86 -12.70 18.64 -9.20
C ALA A 86 -12.20 19.83 -10.04
N GLU A 87 -10.88 20.05 -10.03
CA GLU A 87 -10.22 21.09 -10.84
C GLU A 87 -9.07 20.48 -11.64
N ASN A 88 -9.39 19.91 -12.80
CA ASN A 88 -8.40 19.33 -13.72
C ASN A 88 -8.05 20.26 -14.90
N ALA A 89 -9.03 20.99 -15.44
CA ALA A 89 -8.87 21.86 -16.62
C ALA A 89 -8.17 21.20 -17.84
N GLY A 90 -8.29 19.87 -17.99
CA GLY A 90 -7.63 19.10 -19.07
C GLY A 90 -6.11 18.95 -18.92
N ILE A 91 -5.58 19.13 -17.70
CA ILE A 91 -4.14 19.06 -17.43
C ILE A 91 -3.69 17.61 -17.28
N LEU A 92 -4.36 16.84 -16.43
CA LEU A 92 -4.09 15.43 -16.20
C LEU A 92 -5.11 14.57 -16.95
N ASN A 93 -4.66 13.93 -18.01
CA ASN A 93 -5.54 13.09 -18.85
C ASN A 93 -5.60 11.66 -18.33
N ARG A 94 -4.45 11.14 -17.91
CA ARG A 94 -4.32 9.79 -17.38
C ARG A 94 -3.28 9.79 -16.27
N PHE A 95 -3.66 9.19 -15.15
CA PHE A 95 -2.72 8.70 -14.16
C PHE A 95 -3.15 7.29 -13.81
N THR A 96 -2.27 6.33 -14.08
CA THR A 96 -2.56 4.92 -13.81
C THR A 96 -1.29 4.28 -13.28
N SER A 97 -1.35 3.62 -12.14
CA SER A 97 -0.28 2.74 -11.70
C SER A 97 -0.73 1.29 -11.87
N THR A 98 -0.45 0.74 -13.05
CA THR A 98 -0.84 -0.60 -13.49
C THR A 98 0.11 -1.69 -13.00
N ASP A 99 1.41 -1.39 -12.99
CA ASP A 99 2.48 -2.27 -12.45
C ASP A 99 2.58 -2.20 -10.91
N GLY A 100 1.71 -1.39 -10.31
CA GLY A 100 1.43 -1.37 -8.89
C GLY A 100 2.04 -0.18 -8.15
N PHE A 101 1.20 0.43 -7.33
CA PHE A 101 1.57 1.28 -6.22
C PHE A 101 1.91 0.35 -5.04
N ASN A 102 3.12 -0.21 -5.05
CA ASN A 102 3.48 -1.30 -4.16
C ASN A 102 3.94 -0.76 -2.80
N TYR A 103 3.44 -1.32 -1.71
CA TYR A 103 3.94 -1.03 -0.37
C TYR A 103 4.75 -2.20 0.15
N LEU A 104 5.95 -1.93 0.65
CA LEU A 104 6.76 -2.88 1.39
C LEU A 104 6.88 -2.39 2.83
N LEU A 105 6.25 -3.10 3.75
CA LEU A 105 6.12 -2.72 5.16
C LEU A 105 6.85 -3.73 6.06
N PHE A 106 7.52 -3.20 7.07
CA PHE A 106 7.95 -3.97 8.23
C PHE A 106 7.06 -3.61 9.42
N ASN A 107 6.47 -4.63 10.04
CA ASN A 107 5.55 -4.46 11.16
C ASN A 107 6.06 -5.16 12.42
N LEU A 108 5.81 -4.53 13.56
CA LEU A 108 5.86 -5.16 14.87
C LEU A 108 4.42 -5.50 15.28
N ALA A 109 4.18 -6.76 15.62
CA ALA A 109 2.87 -7.27 15.99
C ALA A 109 2.89 -7.93 17.36
N TYR A 110 1.91 -7.61 18.21
CA TYR A 110 1.80 -8.16 19.55
C TYR A 110 0.35 -8.58 19.86
N PRO A 111 0.11 -9.79 20.39
CA PRO A 111 -1.23 -10.20 20.80
C PRO A 111 -1.70 -9.39 22.02
N LEU A 112 -2.78 -8.64 21.86
CA LEU A 112 -3.39 -7.84 22.93
C LEU A 112 -4.40 -8.67 23.74
N ILE A 113 -5.08 -9.60 23.07
CA ILE A 113 -6.00 -10.56 23.69
C ILE A 113 -5.63 -11.94 23.16
N ASN A 114 -5.36 -12.87 24.07
CA ASN A 114 -4.93 -14.23 23.75
C ASN A 114 -5.84 -15.26 24.43
N SER A 115 -7.13 -15.22 24.09
CA SER A 115 -8.15 -16.18 24.51
C SER A 115 -8.74 -16.89 23.27
N SER A 116 -9.98 -17.40 23.35
CA SER A 116 -10.71 -17.92 22.19
C SER A 116 -10.83 -16.90 21.04
N LEU A 117 -10.77 -15.60 21.35
CA LEU A 117 -10.62 -14.53 20.38
C LEU A 117 -9.20 -13.98 20.46
N ARG A 118 -8.49 -13.99 19.34
CA ARG A 118 -7.12 -13.46 19.25
C ARG A 118 -7.12 -12.09 18.61
N VAL A 119 -6.85 -11.06 19.41
CA VAL A 119 -6.69 -9.67 18.92
C VAL A 119 -5.21 -9.33 18.90
N VAL A 120 -4.74 -8.76 17.79
CA VAL A 120 -3.32 -8.47 17.56
C VAL A 120 -3.18 -7.02 17.16
N GLY A 121 -2.49 -6.24 18.00
CA GLY A 121 -2.07 -4.89 17.69
C GLY A 121 -0.85 -4.91 16.78
N ARG A 122 -0.80 -3.97 15.83
CA ARG A 122 0.29 -3.84 14.86
C ARG A 122 0.67 -2.39 14.67
N VAL A 123 1.97 -2.15 14.53
CA VAL A 123 2.53 -0.88 14.07
C VAL A 123 3.64 -1.19 13.09
N GLY A 124 3.75 -0.43 12.02
CA GLY A 124 4.76 -0.66 11.00
C GLY A 124 5.11 0.59 10.24
N ALA A 125 6.24 0.49 9.55
CA ALA A 125 6.77 1.49 8.66
C ALA A 125 7.34 0.81 7.43
N GLY A 126 7.42 1.55 6.33
CA GLY A 126 7.93 0.99 5.10
C GLY A 126 8.04 2.00 3.99
N VAL A 127 8.30 1.48 2.81
CA VAL A 127 8.48 2.26 1.58
C VAL A 127 7.34 1.98 0.62
N MET A 128 6.99 3.01 -0.11
CA MET A 128 6.09 2.92 -1.26
C MET A 128 6.94 2.99 -2.52
N LEU A 129 6.72 2.04 -3.41
CA LEU A 129 7.43 1.84 -4.68
C LEU A 129 6.42 2.07 -5.81
N PRO A 130 6.20 3.34 -6.21
CA PRO A 130 5.23 3.64 -7.24
C PRO A 130 5.81 3.32 -8.61
N HIS A 131 5.00 2.74 -9.49
CA HIS A 131 5.28 2.67 -10.91
C HIS A 131 4.13 3.32 -11.68
N PRO A 132 4.06 4.67 -11.72
CA PRO A 132 2.98 5.37 -12.37
C PRO A 132 3.24 5.53 -13.88
N GLU A 133 2.24 5.22 -14.67
CA GLU A 133 2.09 5.66 -16.05
C GLU A 133 1.22 6.92 -16.06
N THR A 134 1.71 7.97 -16.72
CA THR A 134 1.02 9.27 -16.73
C THR A 134 0.92 9.80 -18.15
N GLU A 135 -0.15 10.54 -18.41
CA GLU A 135 -0.34 11.33 -19.62
C GLU A 135 -0.79 12.71 -19.19
N VAL A 136 0.04 13.71 -19.51
CA VAL A 136 -0.17 15.11 -19.13
C VAL A 136 -0.29 15.92 -20.41
N ARG A 137 -1.39 16.65 -20.56
CA ARG A 137 -1.67 17.50 -21.74
C ARG A 137 -1.56 16.78 -23.10
N GLY A 138 -1.94 15.49 -23.16
CA GLY A 138 -1.90 14.70 -24.40
C GLY A 138 -0.51 14.16 -24.77
N GLU A 139 0.49 14.35 -23.92
CA GLU A 139 1.85 13.83 -24.12
C GLU A 139 2.12 12.67 -23.14
N ILE A 140 2.62 11.55 -23.68
CA ILE A 140 3.20 10.46 -22.89
C ILE A 140 4.63 10.90 -22.55
N PRO A 141 4.98 11.11 -21.27
CA PRO A 141 6.27 11.70 -20.90
C PRO A 141 7.44 10.81 -21.37
N SER A 142 8.26 11.33 -22.28
CA SER A 142 9.51 10.66 -22.71
C SER A 142 10.72 11.03 -21.82
N ARG A 143 10.60 12.10 -21.02
CA ARG A 143 11.43 12.55 -19.87
C ARG A 143 10.93 13.94 -19.43
N GLY A 144 10.96 14.27 -18.13
CA GLY A 144 10.77 15.66 -17.64
C GLY A 144 9.38 16.05 -17.10
N VAL A 145 8.52 15.08 -16.80
CA VAL A 145 7.27 15.28 -16.05
C VAL A 145 7.37 14.58 -14.70
N GLU A 146 7.04 15.30 -13.64
CA GLU A 146 6.98 14.78 -12.28
C GLU A 146 5.63 15.15 -11.65
N ILE A 147 5.00 14.16 -11.01
CA ILE A 147 3.76 14.36 -10.25
C ILE A 147 4.07 14.03 -8.79
N ARG A 148 3.80 15.00 -7.90
CA ARG A 148 4.05 14.91 -6.46
C ARG A 148 2.79 15.19 -5.67
#